data_AF-A0A942LUB8-F1
#
_entry.id   AF-A0A942LUB8-F1
#
_cell.length_a   1.000
_cell.length_b   1.000
_cell.length_c   1.000
_cell.angle_alpha   90.00
_cell.angle_beta   90.00
_cell.angle_gamma   90.00
#
_symmetry.space_group_name_H-M   'P 1'
#
loop_
_entity.id
_entity.type
_entity.pdbx_description
1 polymer ?
#
loop_
_entity_poly.entity_id
_entity_poly.type
_entity_poly.pdbx_seq_one_letter_code
_entity_poly.pdbx_strand_id
1 'polypeptide(L)' 'MRLYIIVISNGIDVVIAAVGGKAIDIAKILADRAGLPVIIVPTIASTDAPINGCAVIYSDDGVFESVYYQKSNPQRSL' A
#
# COMPACT_ATOMS: atom_id res chain seq x y z
N MET A 1 -6.30 -9.59 2.45
CA MET A 1 -6.25 -10.04 3.87
C MET A 1 -5.11 -11.02 4.16
N ARG A 2 -4.67 -11.87 3.21
CA ARG A 2 -3.58 -12.85 3.40
C ARG A 2 -2.23 -12.25 3.83
N LEU A 3 -1.80 -11.14 3.22
CA LEU A 3 -0.54 -10.48 3.60
C LEU A 3 -0.54 -9.93 5.03
N TYR A 4 -1.69 -9.48 5.54
CA TYR A 4 -1.80 -8.94 6.89
C TYR A 4 -1.46 -9.99 7.95
N ILE A 5 -1.94 -11.23 7.75
CA ILE A 5 -1.63 -12.36 8.64
C ILE A 5 -0.12 -12.62 8.67
N ILE A 6 0.55 -12.58 7.51
CA ILE A 6 2.00 -12.78 7.43
C ILE A 6 2.75 -11.70 8.23
N VAL A 7 2.33 -10.44 8.10
CA VAL A 7 2.95 -9.30 8.81
C VAL A 7 2.86 -9.46 10.33
N ILE A 8 1.66 -9.76 10.85
CA ILE A 8 1.45 -9.89 12.31
C ILE A 8 2.10 -11.16 12.89
N SER A 9 2.17 -12.24 12.12
CA SER A 9 2.72 -13.52 12.60
C SER A 9 4.24 -13.59 12.61
N ASN A 10 4.92 -12.74 11.82
CA ASN A 10 6.38 -12.79 11.68
C ASN A 10 7.11 -11.62 12.36
N GLY A 11 6.40 -10.75 13.10
CA GLY A 11 7.02 -9.59 13.75
C GLY A 11 7.71 -8.66 12.75
N ILE A 12 7.03 -8.36 11.63
CA ILE A 12 7.57 -7.46 10.60
C ILE A 12 7.50 -6.02 11.11
N ASP A 13 8.61 -5.27 11.01
CA ASP A 13 8.71 -3.88 11.45
C ASP A 13 8.54 -2.85 10.31
N VAL A 14 8.67 -3.27 9.05
CA VAL A 14 8.59 -2.37 7.88
C VAL A 14 8.03 -3.09 6.66
N VAL A 15 7.21 -2.38 5.87
CA VAL A 15 6.71 -2.85 4.58
C VAL A 15 7.46 -2.14 3.45
N ILE A 16 8.07 -2.91 2.54
CA ILE A 16 8.74 -2.37 1.35
C ILE A 16 8.01 -2.88 0.10
N ALA A 17 7.65 -1.97 -0.80
CA ALA A 17 6.94 -2.29 -2.03
C ALA A 17 7.71 -1.81 -3.26
N ALA A 18 8.29 -2.75 -4.01
CA ALA A 18 9.03 -2.49 -5.25
C ALA A 18 8.19 -2.91 -6.48
N VAL A 19 7.18 -2.12 -6.83
CA VAL A 19 6.07 -2.54 -7.73
C VAL A 19 5.42 -1.36 -8.48
N GLY A 20 4.50 -1.66 -9.41
CA GLY A 20 3.64 -0.67 -10.08
C GLY A 20 2.34 -0.34 -9.32
N GLY A 21 1.52 0.59 -9.86
CA GLY A 21 0.41 1.26 -9.17
C GLY A 21 -0.53 0.38 -8.31
N LYS A 22 -1.17 -0.66 -8.87
CA LYS A 22 -2.13 -1.50 -8.12
C LYS A 22 -1.51 -2.17 -6.89
N ALA A 23 -0.24 -2.57 -6.98
CA ALA A 23 0.44 -3.23 -5.86
C ALA A 23 0.95 -2.22 -4.81
N ILE A 24 1.16 -0.96 -5.20
CA ILE A 24 1.45 0.14 -4.26
C ILE A 24 0.26 0.35 -3.32
N ASP A 25 -0.96 0.38 -3.85
CA ASP A 25 -2.18 0.55 -3.05
C ASP A 25 -2.34 -0.55 -1.98
N ILE A 26 -2.04 -1.80 -2.36
CA ILE A 26 -2.06 -2.95 -1.44
C ILE A 26 -1.05 -2.76 -0.31
N ALA A 27 0.18 -2.34 -0.62
CA ALA A 27 1.24 -2.15 0.36
C ALA A 27 0.90 -1.05 1.37
N LYS A 28 0.31 0.06 0.91
CA LYS A 28 -0.13 1.14 1.80
C LYS A 28 -1.25 0.70 2.73
N ILE A 29 -2.29 0.02 2.20
CA ILE A 29 -3.39 -0.50 3.02
C ILE A 29 -2.86 -1.49 4.06
N LEU A 30 -1.92 -2.35 3.67
CA LEU A 30 -1.29 -3.31 4.58
C LEU A 30 -0.55 -2.61 5.71
N ALA A 31 0.29 -1.64 5.38
CA ALA A 31 1.09 -0.91 6.35
C ALA A 31 0.22 -0.05 7.29
N ASP A 32 -0.79 0.64 6.76
CA ASP A 32 -1.74 1.43 7.55
C ASP A 32 -2.53 0.55 8.54
N ARG A 33 -2.96 -0.65 8.10
CA ARG A 33 -3.63 -1.62 8.98
C ARG A 33 -2.70 -2.25 10.02
N ALA A 34 -1.43 -2.44 9.68
CA ALA A 34 -0.42 -3.00 10.58
C ALA A 34 0.19 -1.94 11.52
N GLY A 35 -0.05 -0.65 11.26
CA GLY A 35 0.59 0.45 12.01
C GLY A 35 2.09 0.55 11.74
N LEU A 36 2.55 0.11 10.57
CA LEU A 36 3.96 0.04 10.21
C LEU A 36 4.36 1.13 9.21
N PRO A 37 5.62 1.57 9.20
CA PRO A 37 6.15 2.39 8.11
C PRO A 37 6.13 1.62 6.78
N VAL A 38 5.89 2.37 5.69
CA VAL A 38 5.91 1.85 4.32
C VAL A 38 6.91 2.61 3.46
N ILE A 39 7.73 1.88 2.71
CA ILE A 39 8.64 2.41 1.69
C ILE A 39 8.16 1.94 0.33
N ILE A 40 7.94 2.88 -0.59
CA ILE A 40 7.48 2.59 -1.96
C ILE A 40 8.61 2.88 -2.94
N VAL A 41 9.00 1.88 -3.72
CA VAL A 41 9.97 1.97 -4.81
C VAL A 41 9.25 1.67 -6.13
N PRO A 42 8.69 2.68 -6.81
CA PRO A 42 7.90 2.43 -8.02
C PRO A 42 8.80 1.92 -9.15
N THR A 43 8.39 0.84 -9.81
CA THR A 43 9.10 0.30 -10.99
C THR A 43 8.71 0.98 -12.30
N ILE A 44 7.58 1.71 -12.31
CA ILE A 44 7.03 2.42 -13.47
C ILE A 44 6.43 3.74 -12.99
N ALA A 45 6.75 4.86 -13.65
CA ALA A 45 6.19 6.18 -13.37
C ALA A 45 4.91 6.44 -14.19
N SER A 46 3.82 5.71 -13.89
CA SER A 46 2.55 5.81 -14.63
C SER A 46 1.38 6.37 -13.80
N THR A 47 1.52 6.45 -12.48
CA THR A 47 0.46 6.89 -11.56
C THR A 47 1.05 7.71 -10.42
N ASP A 48 0.27 8.61 -9.83
CA ASP A 48 0.60 9.39 -8.61
C ASP A 48 0.43 8.59 -7.30
N ALA A 49 0.01 7.32 -7.41
CA ALA A 49 -0.12 6.35 -6.33
C ALA A 49 1.09 6.26 -5.36
N PRO A 50 2.37 6.51 -5.71
CA PRO A 50 3.43 6.45 -4.70
C PRO A 50 3.33 7.51 -3.59
N ILE A 51 2.65 8.63 -3.85
CA ILE A 51 2.80 9.86 -3.05
C ILE A 51 1.51 10.23 -2.31
N ASN A 52 0.35 9.86 -2.86
CA ASN A 52 -0.95 10.22 -2.30
C ASN A 52 -1.31 9.38 -1.06
N GLY A 53 -2.07 9.94 -0.12
CA GLY A 53 -2.60 9.24 1.07
C GLY A 53 -3.87 8.43 0.80
N CYS A 54 -4.05 7.97 -0.44
CA CYS A 54 -5.21 7.19 -0.85
C CYS A 54 -4.78 5.89 -1.52
N ALA A 55 -5.70 4.94 -1.54
CA ALA A 55 -5.58 3.67 -2.24
C ALA A 55 -6.93 3.34 -2.89
N VAL A 56 -6.90 2.88 -4.13
CA VAL A 56 -8.13 2.49 -4.84
C VAL A 56 -8.40 1.02 -4.59
N ILE A 57 -9.62 0.72 -4.13
CA ILE A 57 -10.10 -0.65 -3.93
C ILE A 57 -10.88 -1.07 -5.18
N TYR A 58 -10.53 -2.26 -5.68
CA TYR A 58 -11.19 -2.91 -6.79
C TYR A 58 -11.82 -4.22 -6.31
N SER A 59 -12.96 -4.58 -6.91
CA SER A 59 -13.53 -5.91 -6.77
C SER A 59 -12.63 -6.98 -7.41
N ASP A 60 -12.91 -8.25 -7.14
CA ASP A 60 -12.21 -9.39 -7.76
C ASP A 60 -12.36 -9.39 -9.30
N ASP A 61 -13.46 -8.84 -9.82
CA ASP A 61 -13.71 -8.64 -11.25
C ASP A 61 -12.99 -7.40 -11.84
N GLY A 62 -12.21 -6.68 -11.02
CA GLY A 62 -11.42 -5.52 -11.43
C GLY A 62 -12.22 -4.22 -11.57
N VAL A 63 -13.47 -4.19 -11.09
CA VAL A 63 -14.33 -3.00 -11.13
C VAL A 63 -14.00 -2.10 -9.94
N PHE A 64 -14.03 -0.78 -10.14
CA PHE A 64 -13.88 0.19 -9.06
C PHE A 64 -14.94 -0.04 -7.97
N GLU A 65 -14.50 -0.12 -6.72
CA GLU A 65 -15.38 -0.32 -5.58
C GLU A 65 -15.39 0.92 -4.65
N SER A 66 -14.22 1.37 -4.22
CA SER A 66 -14.11 2.52 -3.31
C SER A 66 -12.70 3.10 -3.26
N VAL A 67 -12.56 4.23 -2.55
CA VAL A 67 -11.27 4.85 -2.21
C VAL A 67 -11.04 4.71 -0.72
N TYR A 68 -9.90 4.15 -0.34
CA TYR A 68 -9.43 4.07 1.03
C TYR A 68 -8.46 5.21 1.33
N TYR A 69 -8.80 6.04 2.30
CA TYR A 69 -7.91 7.10 2.79
C TYR A 69 -7.08 6.58 3.95
N GLN A 70 -5.75 6.63 3.81
CA GLN A 70 -4.82 6.22 4.86
C GLN A 70 -4.77 7.27 5.97
N LYS A 71 -4.42 6.84 7.20
CA LYS A 71 -4.29 7.77 8.35
C LYS A 71 -3.12 8.73 8.19
N SER A 72 -2.11 8.35 7.42
CA SER A 72 -0.93 9.15 7.10
C SER A 72 -0.50 8.91 5.66
N ASN A 73 0.06 9.95 5.03
CA ASN A 73 0.71 9.78 3.73
C ASN A 73 1.95 8.88 3.86
N PRO A 74 2.32 8.14 2.79
CA PRO A 74 3.59 7.44 2.72
C PRO A 74 4.74 8.41 3.05
N GLN A 75 5.64 7.99 3.92
CA GLN A 75 6.72 8.85 4.37
C GLN A 75 7.65 9.14 3.19
N ARG A 76 7.86 10.43 2.89
CA ARG A 76 8.70 10.87 1.76
C ARG A 76 10.12 10.37 2.00
N SER A 77 10.57 9.37 1.24
CA SER A 77 11.98 9.03 1.15
C SER A 77 12.67 10.18 0.39
N LEU A 78 13.31 11.09 1.14
CA LEU A 78 14.27 12.03 0.59
C LEU A 78 15.55 11.27 0.19
#